data_AF-A0A453NK37-F1
#
_entry.id   AF-A0A453NK37-F1
#
_cell.length_a   1.000
_cell.length_b   1.000
_cell.length_c   1.000
_cell.angle_alpha   90.00
_cell.angle_beta   90.00
_cell.angle_gamma   90.00
#
_symmetry.space_group_name_H-M   'P 1'
#
loop_
_entity.id
_entity.type
_entity.pdbx_description
1 polymer ?
#
loop_
_entity_poly.entity_id
_entity_poly.type
_entity_poly.pdbx_seq_one_letter_code
_entity_poly.pdbx_strand_id
1 'polypeptide(L)'
;MAMSAATAATLLPRSSTGTHRLASSYPSSSAAHGRSRLLPVRCQLPGVDKTTKPKRNLFDNASNLLTNLLAGSNLKNMPVAEGAVTDLFDRPLFYSLYDWFLEHGSVYKLAFGPKSFVVVSDPIVARYILRENAFSYDKGVLAEILEPIMGKGLIPADLDTWKQRRKVITPGFHALFIEAMVRVFTKCSERTILKLEALIEKGDHGDKSTIVNLEEEFSNLALDIIGLGVFNFDFDSVNKESPVIKAVYGTLFEAEHRSTFYIPYWNLPLTQWIVPRQRKFRSDLKVINDCLDDLIKNAKETRQGS
;
A
#
# COMPACT_ATOMS: atom_id res chain seq x y z
N MET A 1 -15.99 11.33 -49.58
CA MET A 1 -16.83 12.48 -49.17
C MET A 1 -16.48 12.77 -47.71
N ALA A 2 -15.59 13.70 -47.34
CA ALA A 2 -15.20 15.03 -47.85
C ALA A 2 -16.15 16.18 -47.39
N MET A 3 -15.55 17.35 -47.10
CA MET A 3 -16.03 18.55 -46.35
C MET A 3 -15.67 18.52 -44.86
N SER A 4 -14.73 19.29 -44.29
CA SER A 4 -13.91 20.45 -44.71
C SER A 4 -14.56 21.84 -44.77
N ALA A 5 -14.27 22.65 -43.75
CA ALA A 5 -14.14 24.12 -43.70
C ALA A 5 -13.43 24.43 -42.34
N ALA A 6 -12.33 25.19 -42.16
CA ALA A 6 -11.97 26.55 -42.62
C ALA A 6 -13.04 27.58 -42.17
N THR A 7 -12.78 28.79 -41.64
CA THR A 7 -11.58 29.65 -41.48
C THR A 7 -11.93 30.64 -40.32
N ALA A 8 -11.09 31.50 -39.72
CA ALA A 8 -9.69 31.95 -39.93
C ALA A 8 -9.07 32.43 -38.58
N ALA A 9 -8.00 33.23 -38.61
CA ALA A 9 -7.46 34.00 -37.49
C ALA A 9 -7.23 35.46 -37.89
N THR A 10 -7.38 36.41 -36.95
CA THR A 10 -7.00 37.84 -37.14
C THR A 10 -6.35 38.38 -35.86
N LEU A 11 -5.40 39.30 -36.01
CA LEU A 11 -4.42 39.74 -35.01
C LEU A 11 -4.81 41.05 -34.27
N LEU A 12 -4.48 41.13 -32.97
CA LEU A 12 -3.84 42.24 -32.19
C LEU A 12 -4.36 43.71 -32.33
N PRO A 13 -4.39 44.54 -31.24
CA PRO A 13 -3.15 44.97 -30.54
C PRO A 13 -3.22 45.26 -29.01
N ARG A 14 -2.08 45.76 -28.48
CA ARG A 14 -1.77 46.30 -27.11
C ARG A 14 -2.79 47.39 -26.64
N SER A 15 -2.87 47.86 -25.37
CA SER A 15 -1.85 48.06 -24.32
C SER A 15 -2.39 48.31 -22.88
N SER A 16 -1.44 48.31 -21.90
CA SER A 16 -1.33 49.19 -20.70
C SER A 16 -2.29 49.11 -19.48
N THR A 17 -1.68 48.75 -18.34
CA THR A 17 -1.79 49.33 -16.97
C THR A 17 -3.14 49.43 -16.24
N GLY A 18 -3.20 48.84 -15.03
CA GLY A 18 -4.26 49.10 -14.04
C GLY A 18 -4.00 48.40 -12.70
N THR A 19 -3.28 49.04 -11.78
CA THR A 19 -3.07 48.52 -10.41
C THR A 19 -4.26 48.82 -9.51
N HIS A 20 -4.85 47.79 -8.87
CA HIS A 20 -5.74 47.99 -7.72
C HIS A 20 -5.31 47.13 -6.54
N ARG A 21 -4.85 47.79 -5.47
CA ARG A 21 -4.76 47.21 -4.12
C ARG A 21 -6.15 47.28 -3.49
N LEU A 22 -6.59 46.21 -2.85
CA LEU A 22 -7.65 46.27 -1.85
C LEU A 22 -7.01 46.21 -0.47
N ALA A 23 -7.16 47.29 0.29
CA ALA A 23 -6.84 47.33 1.71
C ALA A 23 -8.08 46.95 2.51
N SER A 24 -7.89 46.15 3.56
CA SER A 24 -8.90 45.93 4.61
C SER A 24 -8.25 46.23 5.95
N SER A 25 -8.89 47.07 6.74
CA SER A 25 -8.33 47.69 7.95
C SER A 25 -9.01 47.15 9.21
N TYR A 26 -8.21 46.79 10.22
CA TYR A 26 -8.68 46.62 11.60
C TYR A 26 -7.74 47.36 12.58
N PRO A 27 -8.26 47.82 13.73
CA PRO A 27 -7.71 48.97 14.43
C PRO A 27 -6.52 48.65 15.36
N SER A 28 -5.68 49.65 15.56
CA SER A 28 -4.54 49.63 16.46
C SER A 28 -4.92 49.90 17.91
N SER A 29 -4.38 49.12 18.85
CA SER A 29 -4.20 49.51 20.25
C SER A 29 -2.77 49.20 20.67
N SER A 30 -2.12 50.14 21.36
CA SER A 30 -0.70 50.09 21.69
C SER A 30 -0.46 49.75 23.16
N ALA A 31 0.34 48.71 23.41
CA ALA A 31 1.10 48.52 24.65
C ALA A 31 2.44 47.85 24.32
N ALA A 32 3.47 48.10 25.12
CA ALA A 32 4.87 47.95 24.72
C ALA A 32 5.62 46.77 25.40
N HIS A 33 6.88 46.61 24.98
CA HIS A 33 7.97 45.80 25.54
C HIS A 33 8.14 44.35 25.04
N GLY A 34 9.41 43.96 24.81
CA GLY A 34 9.83 42.59 24.54
C GLY A 34 10.59 42.34 23.23
N ARG A 35 11.81 42.88 23.07
CA ARG A 35 12.73 42.42 22.00
C ARG A 35 13.31 41.04 22.36
N SER A 36 12.96 39.99 21.62
CA SER A 36 13.78 38.78 21.50
C SER A 36 14.20 38.59 20.04
N ARG A 37 15.49 38.29 19.82
CA ARG A 37 16.02 38.02 18.48
C ARG A 37 15.81 36.54 18.17
N LEU A 38 15.04 36.23 17.13
CA LEU A 38 15.00 34.88 16.57
C LEU A 38 16.35 34.60 15.88
N LEU A 39 17.12 33.68 16.45
CA LEU A 39 18.29 33.10 15.80
C LEU A 39 17.84 32.01 14.81
N PRO A 40 18.44 31.90 13.62
CA PRO A 40 18.14 30.81 12.71
C PRO A 40 18.67 29.49 13.26
N VAL A 41 17.76 28.58 13.63
CA VAL A 41 18.12 27.22 14.06
C VAL A 41 18.64 26.44 12.85
N ARG A 42 19.96 26.23 12.81
CA ARG A 42 20.63 25.39 11.81
C ARG A 42 20.71 23.96 12.34
N CYS A 43 19.77 23.11 11.93
CA CYS A 43 19.84 21.68 12.23
C CYS A 43 21.10 21.08 11.57
N GLN A 44 22.04 20.61 12.39
CA GLN A 44 23.16 19.79 11.95
C GLN A 44 22.78 18.32 12.12
N LEU A 45 23.04 17.52 11.08
CA LEU A 45 22.89 16.07 11.14
C LEU A 45 24.01 15.48 12.02
N PRO A 46 23.74 14.55 12.94
CA PRO A 46 24.80 13.81 13.63
C PRO A 46 25.66 13.06 12.60
N GLY A 47 26.97 13.05 12.80
CA GLY A 47 27.88 12.31 11.93
C GLY A 47 27.60 10.80 12.00
N VAL A 48 27.51 10.15 10.84
CA VAL A 48 27.44 8.69 10.77
C VAL A 48 28.82 8.12 11.08
N ASP A 49 28.99 7.60 12.29
CA ASP A 49 30.13 6.75 12.62
C ASP A 49 30.08 5.48 11.78
N LYS A 50 31.21 5.13 11.14
CA LYS A 50 31.35 3.97 10.28
C LYS A 50 31.37 2.69 11.11
N THR A 51 30.22 2.11 11.37
CA THR A 51 30.12 0.83 12.07
C THR A 51 30.61 -0.34 11.23
N THR A 52 31.15 -1.34 11.93
CA THR A 52 31.96 -2.43 11.40
C THR A 52 31.16 -3.39 10.52
N LYS A 53 31.67 -3.72 9.32
CA LYS A 53 31.05 -4.69 8.41
C LYS A 53 30.96 -6.09 9.06
N PRO A 54 29.81 -6.79 9.01
CA PRO A 54 29.67 -8.13 9.57
C PRO A 54 30.46 -9.19 8.78
N LYS A 55 30.70 -10.35 9.40
CA LYS A 55 31.43 -11.48 8.78
C LYS A 55 30.62 -12.09 7.64
N ARG A 56 31.24 -12.14 6.46
CA ARG A 56 30.73 -12.81 5.24
C ARG A 56 30.69 -14.33 5.42
N ASN A 57 29.57 -14.94 5.04
CA ASN A 57 29.34 -16.39 5.11
C ASN A 57 29.56 -17.07 3.74
N LEU A 58 29.73 -18.39 3.77
CA LEU A 58 29.99 -19.21 2.57
C LEU A 58 28.89 -19.08 1.50
N PHE A 59 27.63 -18.96 1.95
CA PHE A 59 26.46 -18.81 1.09
C PHE A 59 26.42 -17.45 0.37
N ASP A 60 27.01 -16.40 0.95
CA ASP A 60 27.04 -15.06 0.36
C ASP A 60 27.96 -15.04 -0.88
N ASN A 61 29.11 -15.73 -0.78
CA ASN A 61 30.03 -15.90 -1.91
C ASN A 61 29.40 -16.71 -3.06
N ALA A 62 28.63 -17.76 -2.76
CA ALA A 62 27.90 -18.53 -3.76
C ALA A 62 26.78 -17.70 -4.42
N SER A 63 26.10 -16.87 -3.63
CA SER A 63 25.05 -15.96 -4.11
C SER A 63 25.62 -14.92 -5.07
N ASN A 64 26.70 -14.24 -4.69
CA ASN A 64 27.36 -13.24 -5.54
C ASN A 64 27.94 -13.84 -6.83
N LEU A 65 28.44 -15.08 -6.79
CA LEU A 65 28.89 -15.80 -7.99
C LEU A 65 27.72 -16.10 -8.94
N LEU A 66 26.58 -16.56 -8.42
CA LEU A 66 25.35 -16.76 -9.20
C LEU A 66 24.80 -15.45 -9.76
N THR A 67 24.80 -14.36 -8.98
CA THR A 67 24.40 -13.03 -9.44
C THR A 67 25.25 -12.61 -10.64
N ASN A 68 26.59 -12.70 -10.54
CA ASN A 68 27.49 -12.35 -11.64
C ASN A 68 27.34 -13.25 -12.88
N LEU A 69 27.02 -14.54 -12.69
CA LEU A 69 26.76 -15.49 -13.78
C LEU A 69 25.42 -15.22 -14.50
N LEU A 70 24.38 -14.88 -13.74
CA LEU A 70 23.02 -14.64 -14.25
C LEU A 70 22.80 -13.19 -14.74
N ALA A 71 23.64 -12.24 -14.32
CA ALA A 71 23.42 -10.81 -14.55
C ALA A 71 23.49 -10.32 -16.01
N GLY A 72 23.84 -11.18 -16.97
CA GLY A 72 23.66 -10.95 -18.42
C GLY A 72 24.40 -9.73 -18.97
N SER A 73 25.49 -9.97 -19.71
CA SER A 73 26.39 -8.94 -20.24
C SER A 73 25.71 -7.67 -20.82
N ASN A 74 26.24 -6.50 -20.42
CA ASN A 74 26.06 -5.17 -21.03
C ASN A 74 24.78 -4.35 -20.73
N LEU A 75 24.39 -4.19 -19.45
CA LEU A 75 23.73 -2.93 -19.03
C LEU A 75 24.79 -1.91 -18.58
N LYS A 76 25.22 -1.05 -19.50
CA LYS A 76 26.22 0.00 -19.24
C LYS A 76 25.59 1.13 -18.41
N ASN A 77 26.07 1.32 -17.17
CA ASN A 77 25.92 2.52 -16.31
C ASN A 77 24.71 2.62 -15.35
N MET A 78 23.94 1.56 -15.05
CA MET A 78 23.02 1.61 -13.90
C MET A 78 23.79 1.29 -12.61
N PRO A 79 23.74 2.12 -11.54
CA PRO A 79 24.38 1.78 -10.28
C PRO A 79 23.74 0.53 -9.68
N VAL A 80 24.55 -0.36 -9.12
CA VAL A 80 24.11 -1.65 -8.57
C VAL A 80 24.36 -1.66 -7.06
N ALA A 81 23.29 -1.79 -6.29
CA ALA A 81 23.35 -2.11 -4.87
C ALA A 81 23.39 -3.64 -4.70
N GLU A 82 24.50 -4.13 -4.17
CA GLU A 82 24.73 -5.54 -3.80
C GLU A 82 24.91 -5.63 -2.27
N GLY A 83 24.31 -6.64 -1.63
CA GLY A 83 24.40 -6.84 -0.18
C GLY A 83 24.05 -8.28 0.22
N ALA A 84 24.03 -8.56 1.53
CA ALA A 84 23.51 -9.83 2.02
C ALA A 84 21.98 -9.78 2.05
N VAL A 85 21.32 -10.90 1.78
CA VAL A 85 19.85 -10.94 1.75
C VAL A 85 19.25 -10.80 3.16
N THR A 86 20.05 -11.02 4.21
CA THR A 86 19.72 -10.66 5.60
C THR A 86 19.43 -9.17 5.75
N ASP A 87 20.21 -8.31 5.09
CA ASP A 87 20.11 -6.84 5.16
C ASP A 87 18.77 -6.31 4.58
N LEU A 88 18.04 -7.18 3.86
CA LEU A 88 16.70 -6.94 3.32
C LEU A 88 15.56 -7.27 4.30
N PHE A 89 15.82 -8.16 5.27
CA PHE A 89 14.82 -8.73 6.18
C PHE A 89 15.03 -8.38 7.66
N ASP A 90 16.21 -7.88 8.05
CA ASP A 90 16.52 -7.49 9.43
C ASP A 90 15.76 -6.22 9.91
N ARG A 91 15.22 -5.43 8.97
CA ARG A 91 14.45 -4.20 9.23
C ARG A 91 13.39 -3.98 8.14
N PRO A 92 12.36 -3.14 8.36
CA PRO A 92 11.37 -2.85 7.32
C PRO A 92 12.02 -2.36 6.03
N LEU A 93 11.66 -2.99 4.91
CA LEU A 93 12.31 -2.86 3.60
C LEU A 93 12.56 -1.41 3.17
N PHE A 94 11.61 -0.50 3.46
CA PHE A 94 11.71 0.90 3.06
C PHE A 94 12.89 1.65 3.69
N TYR A 95 13.39 1.24 4.87
CA TYR A 95 14.61 1.82 5.44
C TYR A 95 15.84 1.45 4.61
N SER A 96 16.01 0.16 4.25
CA SER A 96 17.12 -0.26 3.39
C SER A 96 17.03 0.37 2.00
N LEU A 97 15.83 0.45 1.41
CA LEU A 97 15.63 1.13 0.12
C LEU A 97 15.96 2.63 0.16
N TYR A 98 15.73 3.30 1.29
CA TYR A 98 16.06 4.72 1.48
C TYR A 98 17.56 4.94 1.65
N ASP A 99 18.25 4.11 2.44
CA ASP A 99 19.71 4.17 2.57
C ASP A 99 20.39 3.98 1.20
N TRP A 100 19.99 2.95 0.43
CA TRP A 100 20.53 2.74 -0.91
C TRP A 100 20.15 3.84 -1.91
N PHE A 101 19.00 4.49 -1.75
CA PHE A 101 18.63 5.68 -2.54
C PHE A 101 19.57 6.85 -2.27
N LEU A 102 19.98 7.08 -1.01
CA LEU A 102 20.96 8.13 -0.66
C LEU A 102 22.37 7.81 -1.22
N GLU A 103 22.74 6.53 -1.27
CA GLU A 103 24.07 6.09 -1.77
C GLU A 103 24.16 6.01 -3.30
N HIS A 104 23.12 5.48 -3.97
CA HIS A 104 23.14 5.09 -5.39
C HIS A 104 22.28 6.02 -6.27
N GLY A 105 21.47 6.89 -5.68
CA GLY A 105 20.62 7.86 -6.39
C GLY A 105 19.20 7.36 -6.68
N SER A 106 18.49 8.08 -7.55
CA SER A 106 17.04 7.92 -7.75
C SER A 106 16.62 6.70 -8.58
N VAL A 107 17.54 6.04 -9.27
CA VAL A 107 17.29 4.77 -10.01
C VAL A 107 18.50 3.86 -9.89
N TYR A 108 18.31 2.67 -9.32
CA TYR A 108 19.40 1.69 -9.14
C TYR A 108 18.92 0.25 -9.32
N LYS A 109 19.86 -0.64 -9.70
CA LYS A 109 19.66 -2.08 -9.71
C LYS A 109 19.86 -2.62 -8.30
N LEU A 110 18.92 -3.40 -7.80
CA LEU A 110 19.03 -4.11 -6.54
C LEU A 110 19.19 -5.61 -6.84
N ALA A 111 20.32 -6.20 -6.49
CA ALA A 111 20.66 -7.57 -6.84
C ALA A 111 20.81 -8.45 -5.58
N PHE A 112 19.78 -9.25 -5.28
CA PHE A 112 19.73 -10.13 -4.10
C PHE A 112 19.40 -11.57 -4.49
N GLY A 113 20.41 -12.43 -4.46
CA GLY A 113 20.28 -13.82 -4.88
C GLY A 113 19.82 -13.94 -6.35
N PRO A 114 18.87 -14.85 -6.67
CA PRO A 114 18.46 -15.12 -8.05
C PRO A 114 17.45 -14.09 -8.62
N LYS A 115 16.93 -13.16 -7.80
CA LYS A 115 16.01 -12.10 -8.26
C LYS A 115 16.74 -10.75 -8.26
N SER A 116 16.58 -9.97 -9.33
CA SER A 116 17.05 -8.58 -9.39
C SER A 116 15.89 -7.63 -9.64
N PHE A 117 15.85 -6.54 -8.88
CA PHE A 117 14.85 -5.49 -8.98
C PHE A 117 15.48 -4.22 -9.52
N VAL A 118 14.67 -3.34 -10.12
CA VAL A 118 15.05 -1.95 -10.40
C VAL A 118 14.24 -1.08 -9.47
N VAL A 119 14.92 -0.38 -8.56
CA VAL A 119 14.27 0.54 -7.62
C VAL A 119 14.19 1.91 -8.29
N VAL A 120 12.99 2.51 -8.28
CA VAL A 120 12.71 3.80 -8.91
C VAL A 120 12.13 4.74 -7.87
N SER A 121 12.91 5.76 -7.52
CA SER A 121 12.53 6.86 -6.63
C SER A 121 12.40 8.20 -7.39
N ASP A 122 12.66 8.21 -8.70
CA ASP A 122 12.51 9.38 -9.55
C ASP A 122 11.04 9.59 -9.99
N PRO A 123 10.42 10.77 -9.78
CA PRO A 123 9.02 11.01 -10.10
C PRO A 123 8.73 11.07 -11.61
N ILE A 124 9.72 11.41 -12.45
CA ILE A 124 9.57 11.42 -13.92
C ILE A 124 9.54 9.97 -14.42
N VAL A 125 10.48 9.14 -13.94
CA VAL A 125 10.53 7.71 -14.30
C VAL A 125 9.32 6.97 -13.75
N ALA A 126 8.90 7.24 -12.51
CA ALA A 126 7.68 6.69 -11.94
C ALA A 126 6.43 7.08 -12.75
N ARG A 127 6.32 8.33 -13.24
CA ARG A 127 5.24 8.76 -14.13
C ARG A 127 5.27 8.03 -15.47
N TYR A 128 6.46 7.82 -16.04
CA TYR A 128 6.62 7.05 -17.27
C TYR A 128 6.11 5.61 -17.09
N ILE A 129 6.56 4.91 -16.05
CA ILE A 129 6.19 3.53 -15.73
C ILE A 129 4.68 3.42 -15.42
N LEU A 130 4.14 4.27 -14.54
CA LEU A 130 2.78 4.12 -14.02
C LEU A 130 1.69 4.74 -14.89
N ARG A 131 2.04 5.59 -15.87
CA ARG A 131 1.05 6.33 -16.69
C ARG A 131 1.35 6.32 -18.18
N GLU A 132 2.57 6.66 -18.60
CA GLU A 132 2.87 6.90 -20.02
C GLU A 132 3.07 5.58 -20.79
N ASN A 133 3.67 4.58 -20.14
CA ASN A 133 3.94 3.26 -20.72
C ASN A 133 3.42 2.11 -19.83
N ALA A 134 2.34 2.33 -19.09
CA ALA A 134 1.82 1.41 -18.08
C ALA A 134 1.48 -0.01 -18.61
N PHE A 135 1.15 -0.15 -19.89
CA PHE A 135 0.84 -1.46 -20.50
C PHE A 135 2.08 -2.28 -20.89
N SER A 136 3.29 -1.73 -20.77
CA SER A 136 4.55 -2.48 -20.92
C SER A 136 5.13 -2.99 -19.58
N TYR A 137 4.45 -2.73 -18.46
CA TYR A 137 4.88 -3.16 -17.13
C TYR A 137 3.78 -4.01 -16.49
N ASP A 138 4.08 -5.30 -16.30
CA ASP A 138 3.20 -6.18 -15.52
C ASP A 138 3.30 -5.90 -14.03
N LYS A 139 2.25 -6.30 -13.30
CA LYS A 139 2.18 -6.23 -11.83
C LYS A 139 3.22 -7.13 -11.14
N GLY A 140 3.85 -8.04 -11.90
CA GLY A 140 5.00 -8.84 -11.51
C GLY A 140 4.82 -9.56 -10.16
N VAL A 141 5.79 -9.37 -9.27
CA VAL A 141 5.83 -10.04 -7.96
C VAL A 141 4.59 -9.77 -7.10
N LEU A 142 3.91 -8.63 -7.23
CA LEU A 142 2.66 -8.39 -6.50
C LEU A 142 1.51 -9.29 -6.98
N ALA A 143 1.49 -9.64 -8.26
CA ALA A 143 0.55 -10.65 -8.77
C ALA A 143 0.93 -12.06 -8.29
N GLU A 144 2.23 -12.41 -8.26
CA GLU A 144 2.72 -13.69 -7.70
C GLU A 144 2.35 -13.87 -6.22
N ILE A 145 2.41 -12.79 -5.42
CA ILE A 145 1.98 -12.74 -4.02
C ILE A 145 0.46 -12.98 -3.92
N LEU A 146 -0.33 -12.25 -4.69
CA LEU A 146 -1.78 -12.22 -4.51
C LEU A 146 -2.54 -13.36 -5.23
N GLU A 147 -1.96 -13.99 -6.25
CA GLU A 147 -2.59 -15.11 -6.98
C GLU A 147 -2.95 -16.31 -6.08
N PRO A 148 -2.10 -16.78 -5.15
CA PRO A 148 -2.47 -17.82 -4.19
C PRO A 148 -3.66 -17.50 -3.27
N ILE A 149 -4.03 -16.22 -3.12
CA ILE A 149 -5.12 -15.77 -2.24
C ILE A 149 -6.37 -15.44 -3.05
N MET A 150 -6.22 -14.66 -4.12
CA MET A 150 -7.32 -14.11 -4.92
C MET A 150 -7.56 -14.87 -6.23
N GLY A 151 -6.74 -15.88 -6.54
CA GLY A 151 -6.69 -16.55 -7.84
C GLY A 151 -6.47 -15.55 -8.98
N LYS A 152 -7.08 -15.84 -10.14
CA LYS A 152 -7.24 -14.89 -11.24
C LYS A 152 -8.30 -13.84 -10.89
N GLY A 153 -8.11 -13.07 -9.81
CA GLY A 153 -9.07 -12.12 -9.23
C GLY A 153 -9.24 -10.83 -10.05
N LEU A 154 -9.24 -9.67 -9.40
CA LEU A 154 -9.04 -8.39 -10.11
C LEU A 154 -7.57 -7.98 -10.11
N ILE A 155 -6.87 -8.12 -8.97
CA ILE A 155 -5.49 -7.65 -8.83
C ILE A 155 -4.52 -8.56 -9.61
N PRO A 156 -4.50 -9.90 -9.46
CA PRO A 156 -3.52 -10.75 -10.16
C PRO A 156 -3.86 -11.05 -11.63
N ALA A 157 -5.06 -10.70 -12.09
CA ALA A 157 -5.52 -11.05 -13.42
C ALA A 157 -4.72 -10.38 -14.54
N ASP A 158 -4.61 -11.12 -15.65
CA ASP A 158 -4.10 -10.67 -16.94
C ASP A 158 -4.82 -9.41 -17.43
N LEU A 159 -4.17 -8.69 -18.35
CA LEU A 159 -4.61 -7.37 -18.79
C LEU A 159 -6.04 -7.36 -19.34
N ASP A 160 -6.45 -8.40 -20.07
CA ASP A 160 -7.76 -8.43 -20.73
C ASP A 160 -8.88 -8.87 -19.78
N THR A 161 -8.65 -9.88 -18.94
CA THR A 161 -9.54 -10.22 -17.83
C THR A 161 -9.72 -9.05 -16.87
N TRP A 162 -8.64 -8.33 -16.54
CA TRP A 162 -8.69 -7.13 -15.71
C TRP A 162 -9.48 -6.00 -16.36
N LYS A 163 -9.26 -5.70 -17.66
CA LYS A 163 -10.03 -4.67 -18.40
C LYS A 163 -11.52 -4.97 -18.35
N GLN A 164 -11.92 -6.22 -18.63
CA GLN A 164 -13.32 -6.64 -18.63
C GLN A 164 -13.96 -6.48 -17.24
N ARG A 165 -13.32 -7.02 -16.19
CA ARG A 165 -13.86 -6.97 -14.83
C ARG A 165 -13.88 -5.56 -14.25
N ARG A 166 -12.82 -4.76 -14.47
CA ARG A 166 -12.77 -3.37 -14.01
C ARG A 166 -13.88 -2.53 -14.64
N LYS A 167 -14.18 -2.74 -15.94
CA LYS A 167 -15.29 -2.06 -16.64
C LYS A 167 -16.66 -2.33 -15.99
N VAL A 168 -16.87 -3.52 -15.42
CA VAL A 168 -18.12 -3.88 -14.71
C VAL A 168 -18.16 -3.31 -13.29
N ILE A 169 -17.02 -3.30 -12.58
CA ILE A 169 -16.94 -2.89 -11.18
C ILE A 169 -16.92 -1.36 -11.00
N THR A 170 -16.17 -0.63 -11.83
CA THR A 170 -15.97 0.83 -11.66
C THR A 170 -17.27 1.66 -11.61
N PRO A 171 -18.33 1.38 -12.41
CA PRO A 171 -19.61 2.10 -12.31
C PRO A 171 -20.33 1.99 -10.95
N GLY A 172 -20.01 0.97 -10.14
CA GLY A 172 -20.54 0.85 -8.78
C GLY A 172 -20.13 2.01 -7.88
N PHE A 173 -18.92 2.53 -8.06
CA PHE A 173 -18.32 3.60 -7.23
C PHE A 173 -18.59 5.01 -7.78
N HIS A 174 -19.85 5.29 -8.13
CA HIS A 174 -20.29 6.61 -8.59
C HIS A 174 -20.62 7.54 -7.41
N ALA A 175 -20.72 8.85 -7.66
CA ALA A 175 -20.83 9.87 -6.61
C ALA A 175 -22.01 9.64 -5.63
N LEU A 176 -23.21 9.31 -6.12
CA LEU A 176 -24.38 9.05 -5.28
C LEU A 176 -24.21 7.81 -4.38
N PHE A 177 -23.50 6.77 -4.85
CA PHE A 177 -23.14 5.64 -4.00
C PHE A 177 -22.19 6.07 -2.87
N ILE A 178 -21.16 6.87 -3.17
CA ILE A 178 -20.24 7.38 -2.15
C ILE A 178 -20.97 8.28 -1.13
N GLU A 179 -21.90 9.12 -1.59
CA GLU A 179 -22.76 9.94 -0.72
C GLU A 179 -23.64 9.09 0.21
N ALA A 180 -24.24 8.01 -0.32
CA ALA A 180 -24.99 7.05 0.50
C ALA A 180 -24.09 6.32 1.51
N MET A 181 -22.84 5.99 1.12
CA MET A 181 -21.85 5.34 1.99
C MET A 181 -21.39 6.21 3.16
N VAL A 182 -21.49 7.55 3.09
CA VAL A 182 -21.21 8.42 4.25
C VAL A 182 -22.02 8.00 5.47
N ARG A 183 -23.29 7.60 5.29
CA ARG A 183 -24.15 7.11 6.39
C ARG A 183 -23.62 5.81 7.01
N VAL A 184 -23.05 4.92 6.19
CA VAL A 184 -22.41 3.68 6.65
C VAL A 184 -21.14 4.02 7.44
N PHE A 185 -20.30 4.93 6.92
CA PHE A 185 -19.07 5.37 7.58
C PHE A 185 -19.37 6.00 8.95
N THR A 186 -20.37 6.88 9.03
CA THR A 186 -20.82 7.48 10.29
C THR A 186 -21.30 6.41 11.28
N LYS A 187 -22.22 5.52 10.87
CA LYS A 187 -22.75 4.45 11.74
C LYS A 187 -21.65 3.54 12.31
N CYS A 188 -20.67 3.13 11.50
CA CYS A 188 -19.58 2.28 11.97
C CYS A 188 -18.61 3.05 12.89
N SER A 189 -18.37 4.33 12.61
CA SER A 189 -17.54 5.20 13.45
C SER A 189 -18.19 5.44 14.80
N GLU A 190 -19.49 5.72 14.85
CA GLU A 190 -20.29 5.85 16.08
C GLU A 190 -20.22 4.58 16.94
N ARG A 191 -20.36 3.39 16.32
CA ARG A 191 -20.19 2.10 17.02
C ARG A 191 -18.81 1.96 17.67
N THR A 192 -17.76 2.38 16.97
CA THR A 192 -16.38 2.33 17.48
C THR A 192 -16.17 3.34 18.61
N ILE A 193 -16.72 4.55 18.48
CA ILE A 193 -16.69 5.58 19.53
C ILE A 193 -17.37 5.07 20.80
N LEU A 194 -18.59 4.54 20.70
CA LEU A 194 -19.33 3.98 21.84
C LEU A 194 -18.58 2.84 22.55
N LYS A 195 -17.86 1.99 21.80
CA LYS A 195 -16.98 0.97 22.38
C LYS A 195 -15.83 1.60 23.17
N LEU A 196 -15.17 2.61 22.61
CA LEU A 196 -14.05 3.31 23.26
C LEU A 196 -14.51 4.07 24.50
N GLU A 197 -15.65 4.76 24.45
CA GLU A 197 -16.28 5.40 25.61
C GLU A 197 -16.58 4.38 26.72
N ALA A 198 -17.19 3.25 26.38
CA ALA A 198 -17.45 2.17 27.33
C ALA A 198 -16.17 1.49 27.89
N LEU A 199 -15.03 1.57 27.21
CA LEU A 199 -13.73 1.14 27.73
C LEU A 199 -13.08 2.18 28.66
N ILE A 200 -13.35 3.47 28.43
CA ILE A 200 -12.93 4.56 29.32
C ILE A 200 -13.76 4.52 30.61
N GLU A 201 -15.09 4.37 30.52
CA GLU A 201 -15.99 4.27 31.69
C GLU A 201 -15.75 3.04 32.57
N LYS A 202 -15.25 1.94 31.98
CA LYS A 202 -14.83 0.74 32.72
C LYS A 202 -13.41 0.82 33.27
N GLY A 203 -12.65 1.86 32.90
CA GLY A 203 -11.35 2.15 33.49
C GLY A 203 -11.55 2.58 34.94
N ASP A 204 -10.96 1.82 35.87
CA ASP A 204 -11.07 2.09 37.31
C ASP A 204 -10.54 3.50 37.64
N HIS A 205 -11.25 4.25 38.48
CA HIS A 205 -10.93 5.65 38.79
C HIS A 205 -9.59 5.86 39.53
N GLY A 206 -8.87 4.79 39.86
CA GLY A 206 -7.55 4.83 40.49
C GLY A 206 -6.39 4.68 39.49
N ASP A 207 -5.89 5.82 38.97
CA ASP A 207 -4.57 6.04 38.34
C ASP A 207 -4.10 5.09 37.20
N LYS A 208 -4.95 4.15 36.76
CA LYS A 208 -4.64 3.18 35.71
C LYS A 208 -5.23 3.63 34.39
N SER A 209 -4.39 4.25 33.56
CA SER A 209 -4.71 4.56 32.17
C SER A 209 -5.07 3.29 31.38
N THR A 210 -6.26 3.26 30.76
CA THR A 210 -6.67 2.19 29.84
C THR A 210 -5.87 2.29 28.55
N ILE A 211 -4.99 1.32 28.30
CA ILE A 211 -4.23 1.22 27.04
C ILE A 211 -5.10 0.55 25.98
N VAL A 212 -5.27 1.20 24.82
CA VAL A 212 -6.07 0.70 23.69
C VAL A 212 -5.19 0.58 22.44
N ASN A 213 -5.30 -0.54 21.72
CA ASN A 213 -4.61 -0.74 20.45
C ASN A 213 -5.44 -0.18 19.28
N LEU A 214 -5.16 1.06 18.87
CA LEU A 214 -5.90 1.72 17.78
C LEU A 214 -5.71 1.04 16.41
N GLU A 215 -4.63 0.29 16.17
CA GLU A 215 -4.42 -0.43 14.90
C GLU A 215 -5.49 -1.52 14.71
N GLU A 216 -5.80 -2.24 15.78
CA GLU A 216 -6.84 -3.29 15.80
C GLU A 216 -8.24 -2.69 15.67
N GLU A 217 -8.53 -1.61 16.42
CA GLU A 217 -9.82 -0.91 16.33
C GLU A 217 -10.09 -0.33 14.93
N PHE A 218 -9.09 0.29 14.29
CA PHE A 218 -9.23 0.78 12.92
C PHE A 218 -9.32 -0.36 11.89
N SER A 219 -8.68 -1.51 12.14
CA SER A 219 -8.81 -2.70 11.28
C SER A 219 -10.22 -3.29 11.33
N ASN A 220 -10.82 -3.37 12.53
CA ASN A 220 -12.22 -3.78 12.73
C ASN A 220 -13.18 -2.77 12.09
N LEU A 221 -13.01 -1.46 12.34
CA LEU A 221 -13.82 -0.41 11.72
C LEU A 221 -13.79 -0.48 10.17
N ALA A 222 -12.61 -0.69 9.59
CA ALA A 222 -12.46 -0.85 8.14
C ALA A 222 -13.18 -2.10 7.61
N LEU A 223 -13.18 -3.21 8.36
CA LEU A 223 -13.90 -4.42 7.99
C LEU A 223 -15.43 -4.22 8.03
N ASP A 224 -15.98 -3.61 9.10
CA ASP A 224 -17.41 -3.31 9.19
C ASP A 224 -17.85 -2.38 8.05
N ILE A 225 -17.05 -1.36 7.72
CA ILE A 225 -17.30 -0.43 6.61
C ILE A 225 -17.33 -1.15 5.26
N ILE A 226 -16.34 -1.99 4.93
CA ILE A 226 -16.31 -2.69 3.64
C ILE A 226 -17.38 -3.79 3.55
N GLY A 227 -17.69 -4.45 4.68
CA GLY A 227 -18.77 -5.43 4.79
C GLY A 227 -20.12 -4.83 4.44
N LEU A 228 -20.51 -3.75 5.13
CA LEU A 228 -21.77 -3.07 4.91
C LEU A 228 -21.79 -2.37 3.55
N GLY A 229 -20.69 -1.75 3.13
CA GLY A 229 -20.65 -0.97 1.90
C GLY A 229 -20.60 -1.78 0.60
N VAL A 230 -19.98 -2.95 0.60
CA VAL A 230 -19.83 -3.79 -0.62
C VAL A 230 -20.78 -5.00 -0.61
N PHE A 231 -21.00 -5.62 0.55
CA PHE A 231 -21.76 -6.86 0.67
C PHE A 231 -23.12 -6.68 1.38
N ASN A 232 -23.42 -5.48 1.90
CA ASN A 232 -24.56 -5.22 2.79
C ASN A 232 -24.59 -6.17 4.00
N PHE A 233 -23.41 -6.51 4.52
CA PHE A 233 -23.23 -7.47 5.61
C PHE A 233 -22.56 -6.81 6.82
N ASP A 234 -23.16 -6.96 8.00
CA ASP A 234 -22.61 -6.44 9.25
C ASP A 234 -21.71 -7.51 9.88
N PHE A 235 -20.39 -7.31 9.85
CA PHE A 235 -19.45 -8.22 10.50
C PHE A 235 -19.47 -8.11 12.03
N ASP A 236 -20.00 -7.02 12.60
CA ASP A 236 -19.96 -6.70 14.04
C ASP A 236 -18.54 -6.82 14.63
N SER A 237 -17.51 -6.57 13.81
CA SER A 237 -16.12 -6.87 14.13
C SER A 237 -15.54 -5.95 15.19
N VAL A 238 -16.13 -4.76 15.35
CA VAL A 238 -15.89 -3.86 16.48
C VAL A 238 -16.18 -4.55 17.82
N ASN A 239 -17.24 -5.37 17.90
CA ASN A 239 -17.64 -6.04 19.15
C ASN A 239 -17.09 -7.47 19.29
N LYS A 240 -16.79 -8.16 18.18
CA LYS A 240 -16.28 -9.54 18.16
C LYS A 240 -15.14 -9.68 17.15
N GLU A 241 -13.92 -10.01 17.60
CA GLU A 241 -12.78 -10.26 16.69
C GLU A 241 -13.19 -11.27 15.60
N SER A 242 -13.28 -10.81 14.34
CA SER A 242 -13.66 -11.69 13.25
C SER A 242 -12.48 -12.60 12.89
N PRO A 243 -12.64 -13.94 12.92
CA PRO A 243 -11.55 -14.87 12.58
C PRO A 243 -11.06 -14.69 11.14
N VAL A 244 -11.86 -14.02 10.29
CA VAL A 244 -11.50 -13.63 8.91
C VAL A 244 -10.31 -12.67 8.89
N ILE A 245 -10.23 -11.69 9.82
CA ILE A 245 -9.13 -10.71 9.86
C ILE A 245 -7.79 -11.43 10.07
N LYS A 246 -7.75 -12.30 11.10
CA LYS A 246 -6.59 -13.11 11.44
C LYS A 246 -6.19 -14.08 10.31
N ALA A 247 -7.17 -14.62 9.60
CA ALA A 247 -6.95 -15.44 8.42
C ALA A 247 -6.37 -14.64 7.24
N VAL A 248 -6.87 -13.43 6.98
CA VAL A 248 -6.33 -12.52 5.95
C VAL A 248 -4.87 -12.18 6.24
N TYR A 249 -4.53 -11.76 7.46
CA TYR A 249 -3.13 -11.52 7.84
C TYR A 249 -2.26 -12.79 7.68
N GLY A 250 -2.75 -13.95 8.13
CA GLY A 250 -2.04 -15.23 7.97
C GLY A 250 -1.77 -15.62 6.51
N THR A 251 -2.71 -15.35 5.61
CA THR A 251 -2.54 -15.62 4.17
C THR A 251 -1.62 -14.62 3.48
N LEU A 252 -1.70 -13.33 3.82
CA LEU A 252 -0.80 -12.30 3.30
C LEU A 252 0.66 -12.55 3.70
N PHE A 253 0.93 -12.89 4.97
CA PHE A 253 2.28 -13.20 5.46
C PHE A 253 2.86 -14.48 4.85
N GLU A 254 2.02 -15.43 4.43
CA GLU A 254 2.45 -16.59 3.65
C GLU A 254 2.73 -16.24 2.19
N ALA A 255 1.90 -15.42 1.57
CA ALA A 255 2.10 -14.95 0.21
C ALA A 255 3.41 -14.15 0.06
N GLU A 256 3.71 -13.27 1.01
CA GLU A 256 4.97 -12.53 1.07
C GLU A 256 6.19 -13.47 1.17
N HIS A 257 6.13 -14.46 2.07
CA HIS A 257 7.16 -15.50 2.20
C HIS A 257 7.37 -16.29 0.91
N ARG A 258 6.30 -16.63 0.18
CA ARG A 258 6.41 -17.35 -1.11
C ARG A 258 7.08 -16.52 -2.21
N SER A 259 6.90 -15.20 -2.20
CA SER A 259 7.49 -14.33 -3.23
C SER A 259 8.98 -14.08 -3.04
N THR A 260 9.44 -14.14 -1.79
CA THR A 260 10.80 -13.86 -1.32
C THR A 260 11.67 -15.11 -1.23
N PHE A 261 11.08 -16.27 -0.92
CA PHE A 261 11.81 -17.51 -0.70
C PHE A 261 12.28 -18.17 -2.02
N TYR A 262 13.54 -18.61 -2.06
CA TYR A 262 14.21 -19.03 -3.29
C TYR A 262 13.70 -20.33 -3.93
N ILE A 263 13.17 -21.26 -3.14
CA ILE A 263 12.81 -22.62 -3.60
C ILE A 263 11.29 -22.79 -3.45
N PRO A 264 10.50 -22.94 -4.53
CA PRO A 264 9.04 -23.00 -4.45
C PRO A 264 8.51 -24.36 -3.96
N TYR A 265 8.85 -24.73 -2.72
CA TYR A 265 8.51 -26.01 -2.10
C TYR A 265 6.99 -26.22 -1.93
N TRP A 266 6.20 -25.14 -1.93
CA TRP A 266 4.74 -25.16 -1.90
C TRP A 266 4.10 -25.75 -3.18
N ASN A 267 4.85 -25.81 -4.29
CA ASN A 267 4.42 -26.45 -5.53
C ASN A 267 4.64 -27.97 -5.55
N LEU A 268 5.41 -28.51 -4.61
CA LEU A 268 5.69 -29.95 -4.56
C LEU A 268 4.45 -30.71 -4.05
N PRO A 269 4.16 -31.91 -4.59
CA PRO A 269 3.14 -32.77 -4.01
C PRO A 269 3.49 -33.12 -2.55
N LEU A 270 2.47 -33.36 -1.73
CA LEU A 270 2.55 -33.69 -0.30
C LEU A 270 3.01 -32.57 0.65
N THR A 271 3.75 -31.53 0.23
CA THR A 271 4.23 -30.48 1.17
C THR A 271 3.09 -29.70 1.82
N GLN A 272 1.97 -29.53 1.10
CA GLN A 272 0.70 -29.00 1.60
C GLN A 272 0.14 -29.76 2.82
N TRP A 273 0.48 -31.04 2.95
CA TRP A 273 0.03 -31.94 4.03
C TRP A 273 1.12 -32.19 5.07
N ILE A 274 2.40 -32.00 4.76
CA ILE A 274 3.51 -32.25 5.69
C ILE A 274 3.90 -30.97 6.44
N VAL A 275 3.98 -29.83 5.75
CA VAL A 275 4.49 -28.58 6.32
C VAL A 275 3.38 -27.86 7.12
N PRO A 276 3.53 -27.61 8.43
CA PRO A 276 2.49 -26.98 9.26
C PRO A 276 2.08 -25.59 8.74
N ARG A 277 3.03 -24.82 8.22
CA ARG A 277 2.81 -23.50 7.60
C ARG A 277 1.87 -23.57 6.40
N GLN A 278 2.01 -24.59 5.54
CA GLN A 278 1.13 -24.81 4.39
C GLN A 278 -0.25 -25.31 4.81
N ARG A 279 -0.35 -26.16 5.86
CA ARG A 279 -1.64 -26.54 6.46
C ARG A 279 -2.38 -25.31 7.00
N LYS A 280 -1.69 -24.44 7.75
CA LYS A 280 -2.27 -23.20 8.30
C LYS A 280 -2.79 -22.29 7.18
N PHE A 281 -1.99 -22.04 6.14
CA PHE A 281 -2.42 -21.25 4.98
C PHE A 281 -3.70 -21.78 4.34
N ARG A 282 -3.83 -23.11 4.17
CA ARG A 282 -5.07 -23.71 3.63
C ARG A 282 -6.26 -23.56 4.58
N SER A 283 -6.04 -23.66 5.89
CA SER A 283 -7.08 -23.43 6.89
C SER A 283 -7.55 -21.97 6.88
N ASP A 284 -6.62 -21.02 6.84
CA ASP A 284 -6.90 -19.59 6.80
C ASP A 284 -7.63 -19.21 5.49
N LEU A 285 -7.16 -19.72 4.34
CA LEU A 285 -7.88 -19.58 3.06
C LEU A 285 -9.29 -20.18 3.09
N LYS A 286 -9.50 -21.30 3.79
CA LYS A 286 -10.84 -21.90 3.89
C LYS A 286 -11.79 -20.97 4.65
N VAL A 287 -11.35 -20.39 5.78
CA VAL A 287 -12.14 -19.40 6.53
C VAL A 287 -12.52 -18.19 5.67
N ILE A 288 -11.58 -17.68 4.86
CA ILE A 288 -11.84 -16.55 3.94
C ILE A 288 -12.84 -16.94 2.85
N ASN A 289 -12.65 -18.09 2.19
CA ASN A 289 -13.53 -18.53 1.09
C ASN A 289 -14.93 -18.90 1.59
N ASP A 290 -15.06 -19.65 2.69
CA ASP A 290 -16.35 -19.99 3.30
C ASP A 290 -17.13 -18.70 3.63
N CYS A 291 -16.46 -17.69 4.21
CA CYS A 291 -17.07 -16.38 4.47
C CYS A 291 -17.47 -15.63 3.19
N LEU A 292 -16.63 -15.61 2.15
CA LEU A 292 -16.96 -14.97 0.88
C LEU A 292 -18.14 -15.65 0.16
N ASP A 293 -18.22 -16.98 0.21
CA ASP A 293 -19.32 -17.75 -0.38
C ASP A 293 -20.65 -17.45 0.34
N ASP A 294 -20.65 -17.36 1.67
CA ASP A 294 -21.82 -16.94 2.46
C ASP A 294 -22.25 -15.49 2.12
N LEU A 295 -21.30 -14.56 1.99
CA LEU A 295 -21.58 -13.17 1.58
C LEU A 295 -22.20 -13.11 0.17
N ILE A 296 -21.61 -13.84 -0.78
CA ILE A 296 -22.09 -13.92 -2.17
C ILE A 296 -23.48 -14.56 -2.24
N LYS A 297 -23.75 -15.56 -1.40
CA LYS A 297 -25.06 -16.21 -1.28
C LYS A 297 -26.10 -15.23 -0.73
N ASN A 298 -25.84 -14.59 0.41
CA ASN A 298 -26.73 -13.61 1.03
C ASN A 298 -27.06 -12.43 0.07
N ALA A 299 -26.06 -11.94 -0.66
CA ALA A 299 -26.25 -10.88 -1.65
C ALA A 299 -27.09 -11.32 -2.87
N LYS A 300 -26.98 -12.58 -3.31
CA LYS A 300 -27.83 -13.14 -4.37
C LYS A 300 -29.28 -13.31 -3.89
N GLU A 301 -29.48 -13.82 -2.68
CA GLU A 301 -30.80 -14.04 -2.09
C GLU A 301 -31.54 -12.71 -1.87
N THR A 302 -30.85 -11.70 -1.30
CA THR A 302 -31.40 -10.34 -1.11
C THR A 302 -31.86 -9.72 -2.43
N ARG A 303 -31.13 -9.97 -3.53
CA ARG A 303 -31.48 -9.49 -4.88
C ARG A 303 -32.64 -10.28 -5.54
N GLN A 304 -32.93 -11.50 -5.09
CA GLN A 304 -34.03 -12.32 -5.61
C GLN A 304 -35.34 -12.12 -4.83
N GLY A 305 -35.27 -11.59 -3.61
CA GLY A 305 -36.42 -11.25 -2.77
C GLY A 305 -36.96 -9.82 -2.93
N SER A 306 -36.37 -9.00 -3.82
CA SER A 306 -36.75 -7.61 -4.12
C SER A 306 -37.32 -7.44 -5.52
#